data_AF-A0A4Y2G1Q6-F1
#
_entry.id   AF-A0A4Y2G1Q6-F1
#
_cell.length_a   1.000
_cell.length_b   1.000
_cell.length_c   1.000
_cell.angle_alpha   90.00
_cell.angle_beta   90.00
_cell.angle_gamma   90.00
#
_symmetry.space_group_name_H-M   'P 1'
#
loop_
_entity.id
_entity.type
_entity.pdbx_description
1 polymer ?
#
loop_
_entity_poly.entity_id
_entity_poly.type
_entity_poly.pdbx_seq_one_letter_code
_entity_poly.pdbx_strand_id
1 'polypeptide(L)'
;YQINTANDILDALIRVPPQDSSKSGGETKESVVSRMAKEMLDKLPAEYVLHEVRRALQEMGPLEPINIFLRLEIDRMNKVICTVRSDLLDLQLAIDGTIIMNDALRDALEAIFQARVPELWAKVSWESSTLGFWFTELMERDQQFRRWCFKGKPSTFWISGLFNPTGFLTAMRQEVTRAHQGWALDSVSQRNKVTNYRNPSEVNESPNEGVYIYGLHLEGASWDMKAGCLRESTPKILYEPLPLLHVYAITSTSGKSPDVYECPVYKKAMRTDSTYITSIDLKSECNPNHWILRGVALLSDIK
;
A
#
# COMPACT_ATOMS: atom_id res chain seq x y z
N TYR A 1 14.05 0.60 -18.28
CA TYR A 1 15.25 1.45 -18.47
C TYR A 1 14.93 2.70 -19.29
N GLN A 2 14.70 2.59 -20.61
CA GLN A 2 14.45 3.79 -21.46
C GLN A 2 13.28 4.67 -20.98
N ILE A 3 12.19 4.06 -20.47
CA ILE A 3 11.06 4.79 -19.87
C ILE A 3 11.52 5.60 -18.65
N ASN A 4 12.29 5.00 -17.74
CA ASN A 4 12.78 5.69 -16.54
C ASN A 4 13.68 6.87 -16.91
N THR A 5 14.60 6.68 -17.86
CA THR A 5 15.45 7.76 -18.35
C THR A 5 14.65 8.90 -18.98
N ALA A 6 13.57 8.58 -19.72
CA ALA A 6 12.70 9.60 -20.29
C ALA A 6 11.93 10.37 -19.20
N ASN A 7 11.45 9.67 -18.16
CA ASN A 7 10.79 10.32 -17.02
C ASN A 7 11.75 11.21 -16.24
N ASP A 8 12.99 10.78 -15.99
CA ASP A 8 14.01 11.58 -15.31
C ASP A 8 14.32 12.88 -16.08
N ILE A 9 14.38 12.80 -17.42
CA ILE A 9 14.56 13.96 -18.28
C ILE A 9 13.34 14.87 -18.23
N LEU A 10 12.13 14.31 -18.27
CA LEU A 10 10.90 15.09 -18.22
C LEU A 10 10.75 15.83 -16.89
N ASP A 11 11.03 15.15 -15.77
CA ASP A 11 11.02 15.75 -14.43
C ASP A 11 12.06 16.87 -14.33
N ALA A 12 13.24 16.69 -14.91
CA ALA A 12 14.25 17.75 -14.98
C ALA A 12 13.77 18.96 -15.79
N LEU A 13 13.06 18.74 -16.90
CA LEU A 13 12.48 19.81 -17.73
C LEU A 13 11.35 20.56 -17.01
N ILE A 14 10.48 19.85 -16.29
CA ILE A 14 9.38 20.46 -15.51
C ILE A 14 9.94 21.30 -14.36
N ARG A 15 11.07 20.90 -13.76
CA ARG A 15 11.75 21.66 -12.70
C ARG A 15 12.38 22.97 -13.19
N VAL A 16 12.57 23.14 -14.50
CA VAL A 16 12.99 24.43 -15.06
C VAL A 16 11.75 25.34 -15.07
N PRO A 17 11.71 26.41 -14.26
CA PRO A 17 10.56 27.29 -14.26
C PRO A 17 10.36 27.87 -15.67
N PRO A 18 9.13 27.95 -16.18
CA PRO A 18 8.88 28.80 -17.33
C PRO A 18 9.35 30.22 -16.98
N GLN A 19 10.15 30.84 -17.85
CA GLN A 19 10.43 32.27 -17.72
C GLN A 19 9.10 33.01 -17.56
N ASP A 20 8.99 33.86 -16.54
CA ASP A 20 7.82 34.66 -16.22
C ASP A 20 7.30 35.39 -17.47
N SER A 21 6.37 34.76 -18.17
CA SER A 21 5.55 35.40 -19.17
C SER A 21 4.26 35.75 -18.46
N SER A 22 4.22 37.00 -17.99
CA SER A 22 3.07 37.71 -17.48
C SER A 22 1.92 37.67 -18.51
N LYS A 23 1.15 36.59 -18.53
CA LYS A 23 -0.16 36.55 -19.17
C LYS A 23 -1.20 37.03 -18.16
N SER A 24 -1.48 38.33 -18.22
CA SER A 24 -2.64 38.92 -17.56
C SER A 24 -3.91 38.32 -18.15
N GLY A 25 -4.67 37.58 -17.33
CA GLY A 25 -5.99 37.05 -17.69
C GLY A 25 -6.27 35.60 -17.29
N GLY A 26 -5.29 34.86 -16.76
CA GLY A 26 -5.50 33.52 -16.20
C GLY A 26 -5.96 33.53 -14.73
N GLU A 27 -6.66 32.47 -14.32
CA GLU A 27 -6.94 32.18 -12.90
C GLU A 27 -5.62 32.14 -12.11
N THR A 28 -5.58 32.76 -10.93
CA THR A 28 -4.36 32.78 -10.09
C THR A 28 -4.08 31.39 -9.52
N LYS A 29 -2.80 31.10 -9.20
CA LYS A 29 -2.43 29.81 -8.58
C LYS A 29 -3.21 29.58 -7.29
N GLU A 30 -3.39 30.63 -6.51
CA GLU A 30 -4.13 30.66 -5.25
C GLU A 30 -5.60 30.29 -5.44
N SER A 31 -6.25 30.82 -6.48
CA SER A 31 -7.66 30.49 -6.79
C SER A 31 -7.81 29.01 -7.17
N VAL A 32 -6.91 28.49 -8.01
CA VAL A 32 -6.90 27.08 -8.41
C VAL A 32 -6.71 26.18 -7.20
N VAL A 33 -5.70 26.46 -6.37
CA VAL A 33 -5.36 25.66 -5.20
C VAL A 33 -6.46 25.75 -4.13
N SER A 34 -7.06 26.91 -3.91
CA SER A 34 -8.18 27.07 -2.97
C SER A 34 -9.37 26.19 -3.35
N ARG A 35 -9.73 26.15 -4.63
CA ARG A 35 -10.77 25.25 -5.15
C ARG A 35 -10.41 23.78 -4.96
N MET A 36 -9.18 23.38 -5.31
CA MET A 36 -8.71 22.01 -5.10
C MET A 36 -8.73 21.61 -3.63
N ALA A 37 -8.23 22.47 -2.74
CA ALA A 37 -8.23 22.25 -1.30
C ALA A 37 -9.66 22.06 -0.76
N LYS A 38 -10.62 22.85 -1.24
CA LYS A 38 -12.03 22.70 -0.88
C LYS A 38 -12.61 21.36 -1.34
N GLU A 39 -12.40 21.00 -2.62
CA GLU A 39 -12.86 19.72 -3.16
C GLU A 39 -12.24 18.52 -2.42
N MET A 40 -10.98 18.62 -2.01
CA MET A 40 -10.29 17.60 -1.22
C MET A 40 -10.85 17.54 0.20
N LEU A 41 -11.04 18.67 0.88
CA LEU A 41 -11.61 18.73 2.23
C LEU A 41 -13.03 18.13 2.29
N ASP A 42 -13.84 18.37 1.26
CA ASP A 42 -15.21 17.84 1.14
C ASP A 42 -15.23 16.31 1.00
N LYS A 43 -14.20 15.74 0.36
CA LYS A 43 -14.06 14.28 0.16
C LYS A 43 -13.24 13.59 1.25
N LEU A 44 -12.43 14.35 2.00
CA LEU A 44 -11.52 13.80 3.00
C LEU A 44 -12.32 13.12 4.11
N PRO A 45 -12.04 11.85 4.44
CA PRO A 45 -12.75 11.14 5.50
C PRO A 45 -12.69 11.88 6.85
N ALA A 46 -13.73 11.72 7.67
CA ALA A 46 -13.75 12.25 9.02
C ALA A 46 -12.65 11.60 9.88
N GLU A 47 -12.13 12.32 10.86
CA GLU A 47 -11.14 11.75 11.79
C GLU A 47 -11.73 10.56 12.56
N TYR A 48 -10.86 9.63 12.95
CA TYR A 48 -11.25 8.47 13.75
C TYR A 48 -11.57 8.91 15.17
N VAL A 49 -12.79 8.59 15.61
CA VAL A 49 -13.22 8.84 16.97
C VAL A 49 -12.65 7.75 17.88
N LEU A 50 -11.65 8.10 18.70
CA LEU A 50 -10.88 7.15 19.51
C LEU A 50 -11.73 6.20 20.35
N HIS A 51 -12.82 6.69 20.96
CA HIS A 51 -13.67 5.87 21.81
C HIS A 51 -14.53 4.87 21.01
N GLU A 52 -14.92 5.20 19.78
CA GLU A 52 -15.65 4.29 18.89
C GLU A 52 -14.74 3.19 18.36
N VAL A 53 -13.52 3.55 17.93
CA VAL A 53 -12.50 2.58 17.50
C VAL A 53 -12.17 1.61 18.63
N ARG A 54 -11.96 2.13 19.85
CA ARG A 54 -11.73 1.28 21.03
C ARG A 54 -12.89 0.32 21.28
N ARG A 55 -14.13 0.79 21.22
CA ARG A 55 -15.31 -0.06 21.41
C ARG A 55 -15.38 -1.17 20.37
N ALA A 56 -15.20 -0.85 19.09
CA ALA A 56 -15.26 -1.82 18.01
C ALA A 56 -14.14 -2.89 18.13
N LEU A 57 -12.92 -2.48 18.51
CA LEU A 57 -11.82 -3.42 18.77
C LEU A 57 -12.06 -4.31 20.00
N GLN A 58 -12.77 -3.82 21.02
CA GLN A 58 -13.16 -4.62 22.18
C GLN A 58 -14.14 -5.73 21.79
N GLU A 59 -15.12 -5.41 20.93
CA GLU A 59 -16.10 -6.38 20.43
C GLU A 59 -15.45 -7.48 19.56
N MET A 60 -14.40 -7.13 18.81
CA MET A 60 -13.67 -8.09 17.95
C MET A 60 -12.63 -8.96 18.67
N GLY A 61 -12.35 -8.70 19.95
CA GLY A 61 -11.27 -9.35 20.70
C GLY A 61 -10.00 -8.47 20.74
N PRO A 62 -9.83 -7.63 21.77
CA PRO A 62 -8.81 -6.59 21.80
C PRO A 62 -7.37 -7.12 21.96
N LEU A 63 -7.23 -8.37 22.40
CA LEU A 63 -5.93 -9.03 22.61
C LEU A 63 -5.51 -9.89 21.42
N GLU A 64 -6.37 -10.03 20.41
CA GLU A 64 -6.03 -10.76 19.18
C GLU A 64 -4.94 -10.00 18.42
N PRO A 65 -3.85 -10.66 18.00
CA PRO A 65 -2.70 -10.00 17.37
C PRO A 65 -3.09 -9.11 16.18
N ILE A 66 -4.04 -9.59 15.37
CA ILE A 66 -4.48 -8.88 14.16
C ILE A 66 -5.28 -7.61 14.50
N ASN A 67 -5.99 -7.59 15.63
CA ASN A 67 -6.75 -6.43 16.09
C ASN A 67 -5.84 -5.39 16.75
N ILE A 68 -4.78 -5.84 17.44
CA ILE A 68 -3.71 -4.97 17.92
C ILE A 68 -3.01 -4.31 16.73
N PHE A 69 -2.71 -5.07 15.68
CA PHE A 69 -2.16 -4.56 14.43
C PHE A 69 -3.09 -3.51 13.79
N LEU A 70 -4.38 -3.82 13.63
CA LEU A 70 -5.37 -2.89 13.06
C LEU A 70 -5.39 -1.55 13.81
N ARG A 71 -5.33 -1.58 15.14
CA ARG A 71 -5.30 -0.34 15.94
C ARG A 71 -4.13 0.56 15.56
N LEU A 72 -2.92 -0.02 15.43
CA LEU A 72 -1.72 0.73 15.06
C LEU A 72 -1.82 1.32 13.64
N GLU A 73 -2.43 0.60 12.72
CA GLU A 73 -2.68 1.08 11.35
C GLU A 73 -3.71 2.21 11.32
N ILE A 74 -4.78 2.11 12.11
CA ILE A 74 -5.79 3.18 12.27
C ILE A 74 -5.16 4.43 12.87
N ASP A 75 -4.32 4.30 13.91
CA ASP A 75 -3.63 5.43 14.52
C ASP A 75 -2.75 6.17 13.48
N ARG A 76 -2.07 5.43 12.61
CA ARG A 76 -1.28 6.01 11.49
C ARG A 76 -2.17 6.67 10.44
N MET A 77 -3.23 6.00 10.01
CA MET A 77 -4.19 6.56 9.04
C MET A 77 -4.80 7.86 9.57
N ASN A 78 -5.21 7.87 10.85
CA ASN A 78 -5.78 9.05 11.48
C ASN A 78 -4.78 10.20 11.51
N LYS A 79 -3.50 9.94 11.81
CA LYS A 79 -2.46 10.96 11.75
C LYS A 79 -2.36 11.59 10.35
N VAL A 80 -2.41 10.80 9.28
CA VAL A 80 -2.42 11.32 7.90
C VAL A 80 -3.64 12.22 7.67
N ILE A 81 -4.83 11.76 8.02
CA ILE A 81 -6.09 12.52 7.85
C ILE A 81 -6.04 13.84 8.61
N CYS A 82 -5.64 13.83 9.88
CA CYS A 82 -5.52 15.04 10.70
C CYS A 82 -4.51 16.03 10.11
N THR A 83 -3.33 15.55 9.69
CA THR A 83 -2.29 16.41 9.09
C THR A 83 -2.79 17.08 7.82
N VAL A 84 -3.40 16.31 6.91
CA VAL A 84 -3.93 16.83 5.64
C VAL A 84 -5.05 17.83 5.89
N ARG A 85 -5.97 17.51 6.82
CA ARG A 85 -7.08 18.39 7.16
C ARG A 85 -6.60 19.72 7.70
N SER A 86 -5.68 19.71 8.66
CA SER A 86 -5.10 20.94 9.23
C SER A 86 -4.41 21.76 8.16
N ASP A 87 -3.55 21.13 7.36
CA ASP A 87 -2.75 21.82 6.35
C ASP A 87 -3.63 22.45 5.25
N LEU A 88 -4.68 21.75 4.80
CA LEU A 88 -5.63 22.30 3.82
C LEU A 88 -6.48 23.45 4.39
N LEU A 89 -6.88 23.39 5.67
CA LEU A 89 -7.62 24.47 6.32
C LEU A 89 -6.75 25.71 6.51
N ASP A 90 -5.53 25.52 7.02
CA ASP A 90 -4.56 26.61 7.19
C ASP A 90 -4.20 27.23 5.83
N LEU A 91 -4.04 26.41 4.79
CA LEU A 91 -3.80 26.89 3.43
C LEU A 91 -4.95 27.76 2.90
N GLN A 92 -6.21 27.38 3.13
CA GLN A 92 -7.36 28.21 2.76
C GLN A 92 -7.35 29.55 3.51
N LEU A 93 -7.14 29.52 4.83
CA LEU A 93 -7.07 30.74 5.64
C LEU A 93 -5.92 31.66 5.22
N ALA A 94 -4.79 31.09 4.78
CA ALA A 94 -3.64 31.85 4.31
C ALA A 94 -3.89 32.48 2.94
N ILE A 95 -4.54 31.76 2.02
CA ILE A 95 -4.96 32.28 0.71
C ILE A 95 -5.97 33.43 0.89
N ASP A 96 -6.91 33.30 1.82
CA ASP A 96 -7.89 34.33 2.14
C ASP A 96 -7.30 35.52 2.92
N GLY A 97 -6.01 35.46 3.30
CA GLY A 97 -5.32 36.51 4.05
C GLY A 97 -5.70 36.59 5.54
N THR A 98 -6.38 35.58 6.07
CA THR A 98 -6.76 35.49 7.50
C THR A 98 -5.57 35.11 8.37
N ILE A 99 -4.69 34.22 7.88
CA ILE A 99 -3.43 33.89 8.54
C ILE A 99 -2.24 34.19 7.63
N ILE A 100 -1.05 34.26 8.22
CA ILE A 100 0.18 34.57 7.49
C ILE A 100 0.63 33.35 6.66
N MET A 101 0.82 33.56 5.36
CA MET A 101 1.43 32.58 4.45
C MET A 101 2.90 32.34 4.82
N ASN A 102 3.16 31.28 5.60
CA ASN A 102 4.51 30.84 5.93
C ASN A 102 5.14 30.00 4.80
N ASP A 103 6.42 29.64 4.94
CA ASP A 103 7.14 28.88 3.91
C ASP A 103 6.54 27.49 3.68
N ALA A 104 6.10 26.80 4.74
CA ALA A 104 5.49 25.48 4.63
C ALA A 104 4.17 25.50 3.83
N LEU A 105 3.32 26.49 4.06
CA LEU A 105 2.07 26.68 3.33
C LEU A 105 2.32 27.10 1.88
N ARG A 106 3.36 27.91 1.63
CA ARG A 106 3.77 28.25 0.27
C ARG A 106 4.28 27.04 -0.51
N ASP A 107 5.05 26.18 0.13
CA ASP A 107 5.54 24.93 -0.46
C ASP A 107 4.39 23.96 -0.74
N ALA A 108 3.42 23.85 0.18
CA ALA A 108 2.21 23.06 -0.03
C ALA A 108 1.37 23.60 -1.19
N LEU A 109 1.21 24.93 -1.30
CA LEU A 109 0.50 25.60 -2.39
C LEU A 109 1.11 25.24 -3.75
N GLU A 110 2.44 25.39 -3.88
CA GLU A 110 3.13 25.09 -5.13
C GLU A 110 3.09 23.59 -5.45
N ALA A 111 3.24 22.72 -4.45
CA ALA A 111 3.14 21.27 -4.64
C ALA A 111 1.74 20.88 -5.16
N ILE A 112 0.67 21.37 -4.55
CA ILE A 112 -0.71 21.09 -4.96
C ILE A 112 -0.97 21.64 -6.37
N PHE A 113 -0.53 22.85 -6.66
CA PHE A 113 -0.66 23.46 -7.98
C PHE A 113 0.03 22.62 -9.07
N GLN A 114 1.18 22.04 -8.76
CA GLN A 114 1.93 21.15 -9.65
C GLN A 114 1.46 19.68 -9.61
N ALA A 115 0.32 19.39 -8.98
CA ALA A 115 -0.21 18.04 -8.79
C ALA A 115 0.76 17.06 -8.10
N ARG A 116 1.64 17.57 -7.23
CA ARG A 116 2.57 16.80 -6.39
C ARG A 116 2.03 16.71 -4.96
N VAL A 117 2.43 15.66 -4.25
CA VAL A 117 2.10 15.49 -2.84
C VAL A 117 2.98 16.45 -1.99
N PRO A 118 2.39 17.30 -1.13
CA PRO A 118 3.15 18.11 -0.18
C PRO A 118 4.08 17.28 0.70
N GLU A 119 5.27 17.81 0.99
CA GLU A 119 6.31 17.08 1.73
C GLU A 119 5.85 16.69 3.14
N LEU A 120 5.06 17.56 3.80
CA LEU A 120 4.50 17.29 5.12
C LEU A 120 3.62 16.03 5.11
N TRP A 121 2.84 15.82 4.05
CA TRP A 121 1.96 14.66 3.93
C TRP A 121 2.77 13.41 3.59
N ALA A 122 3.74 13.52 2.68
CA ALA A 122 4.63 12.42 2.31
C ALA A 122 5.39 11.86 3.53
N LYS A 123 5.87 12.73 4.44
CA LYS A 123 6.57 12.33 5.69
C LYS A 123 5.76 11.45 6.62
N VAL A 124 4.44 11.58 6.62
CA VAL A 124 3.54 10.83 7.52
C VAL A 124 2.79 9.69 6.82
N SER A 125 2.91 9.58 5.49
CA SER A 125 2.10 8.68 4.67
C SER A 125 2.96 7.74 3.81
N TRP A 126 2.69 7.70 2.51
CA TRP A 126 3.35 6.87 1.50
C TRP A 126 3.72 7.72 0.28
N GLU A 127 4.64 7.18 -0.51
CA GLU A 127 5.03 7.75 -1.80
C GLU A 127 4.01 7.39 -2.87
N SER A 128 3.68 8.36 -3.73
CA SER A 128 2.76 8.20 -4.85
C SER A 128 3.19 9.11 -5.99
N SER A 129 2.87 8.73 -7.22
CA SER A 129 3.33 9.45 -8.43
C SER A 129 2.68 10.81 -8.61
N THR A 130 1.42 11.00 -8.20
CA THR A 130 0.73 12.29 -8.28
C THR A 130 -0.16 12.51 -7.07
N LEU A 131 -0.53 13.77 -6.82
CA LEU A 131 -1.51 14.13 -5.80
C LEU A 131 -2.85 13.40 -5.99
N GLY A 132 -3.31 13.25 -7.23
CA GLY A 132 -4.58 12.58 -7.53
C GLY A 132 -4.55 11.09 -7.20
N PHE A 133 -3.46 10.39 -7.55
CA PHE A 133 -3.26 8.99 -7.15
C PHE A 133 -3.16 8.85 -5.64
N TRP A 134 -2.34 9.70 -5.00
CA TRP A 134 -2.16 9.69 -3.56
C TRP A 134 -3.49 9.85 -2.81
N PHE A 135 -4.34 10.79 -3.25
CA PHE A 135 -5.62 11.03 -2.61
C PHE A 135 -6.60 9.87 -2.83
N THR A 136 -6.57 9.24 -4.01
CA THR A 136 -7.36 8.04 -4.28
C THR A 136 -6.94 6.89 -3.36
N GLU A 137 -5.63 6.65 -3.22
CA GLU A 137 -5.09 5.66 -2.30
C GLU A 137 -5.46 5.96 -0.84
N LEU A 138 -5.49 7.23 -0.44
CA LEU A 138 -5.91 7.62 0.91
C LEU A 138 -7.35 7.16 1.16
N MET A 139 -8.25 7.42 0.22
CA MET A 139 -9.65 7.00 0.33
C MET A 139 -9.80 5.47 0.35
N GLU A 140 -9.08 4.74 -0.50
CA GLU A 140 -9.13 3.27 -0.54
C GLU A 140 -8.58 2.63 0.74
N ARG A 141 -7.45 3.13 1.24
CA ARG A 141 -6.84 2.66 2.49
C ARG A 141 -7.73 2.95 3.70
N ASP A 142 -8.29 4.16 3.79
CA ASP A 142 -9.23 4.51 4.86
C ASP A 142 -10.48 3.64 4.80
N GLN A 143 -11.04 3.41 3.61
CA GLN A 143 -12.19 2.53 3.42
C GLN A 143 -11.89 1.10 3.92
N GLN A 144 -10.71 0.56 3.62
CA GLN A 144 -10.28 -0.74 4.14
C GLN A 144 -10.30 -0.76 5.67
N PHE A 145 -9.65 0.21 6.32
CA PHE A 145 -9.53 0.23 7.78
C PHE A 145 -10.87 0.49 8.48
N ARG A 146 -11.72 1.38 7.95
CA ARG A 146 -13.07 1.60 8.51
C ARG A 146 -13.96 0.38 8.37
N ARG A 147 -13.96 -0.27 7.21
CA ARG A 147 -14.73 -1.51 7.01
C ARG A 147 -14.23 -2.59 7.97
N TRP A 148 -12.93 -2.78 8.08
CA TRP A 148 -12.38 -3.75 9.03
C TRP A 148 -12.76 -3.40 10.47
N CYS A 149 -12.59 -2.16 10.90
CA CYS A 149 -12.89 -1.73 12.26
C CYS A 149 -14.38 -1.87 12.62
N PHE A 150 -15.30 -1.40 11.75
CA PHE A 150 -16.71 -1.25 12.09
C PHE A 150 -17.65 -2.31 11.48
N LYS A 151 -17.17 -3.13 10.55
CA LYS A 151 -17.93 -4.24 9.94
C LYS A 151 -17.35 -5.61 10.24
N GLY A 152 -16.18 -5.67 10.89
CA GLY A 152 -15.51 -6.91 11.27
C GLY A 152 -14.36 -7.28 10.35
N LYS A 153 -13.60 -8.31 10.76
CA LYS A 153 -12.44 -8.83 10.05
C LYS A 153 -12.81 -9.26 8.62
N PRO A 154 -12.16 -8.71 7.57
CA PRO A 154 -12.45 -9.10 6.19
C PRO A 154 -11.93 -10.51 5.89
N SER A 155 -12.52 -11.17 4.89
CA SER A 155 -12.07 -12.48 4.39
C SER A 155 -10.80 -12.39 3.54
N THR A 156 -10.54 -11.22 2.96
CA THR A 156 -9.39 -10.93 2.11
C THR A 156 -8.77 -9.58 2.46
N PHE A 157 -7.45 -9.47 2.42
CA PHE A 157 -6.72 -8.27 2.82
C PHE A 157 -5.95 -7.67 1.66
N TRP A 158 -6.12 -6.36 1.41
CA TRP A 158 -5.30 -5.64 0.43
C TRP A 158 -3.96 -5.30 1.07
N ILE A 159 -2.92 -6.07 0.75
CA ILE A 159 -1.62 -5.92 1.42
C ILE A 159 -0.93 -4.60 1.06
N SER A 160 -1.15 -4.11 -0.17
CA SER A 160 -0.64 -2.82 -0.64
C SER A 160 -1.22 -1.64 0.12
N GLY A 161 -2.44 -1.80 0.65
CA GLY A 161 -3.14 -0.79 1.45
C GLY A 161 -2.61 -0.62 2.87
N LEU A 162 -1.77 -1.54 3.36
CA LEU A 162 -1.20 -1.49 4.70
C LEU A 162 0.02 -0.56 4.78
N PHE A 163 0.19 0.13 5.91
CA PHE A 163 1.43 0.84 6.23
C PHE A 163 2.55 -0.13 6.57
N ASN A 164 2.25 -1.19 7.34
CA ASN A 164 3.21 -2.20 7.78
C ASN A 164 2.79 -3.64 7.40
N PRO A 165 2.95 -4.05 6.12
CA PRO A 165 2.60 -5.41 5.68
C PRO A 165 3.41 -6.52 6.38
N THR A 166 4.67 -6.27 6.76
CA THR A 166 5.47 -7.24 7.52
C THR A 166 4.90 -7.46 8.93
N GLY A 167 4.45 -6.39 9.58
CA GLY A 167 3.74 -6.44 10.85
C GLY A 167 2.44 -7.22 10.77
N PHE A 168 1.69 -7.07 9.68
CA PHE A 168 0.47 -7.84 9.43
C PHE A 168 0.74 -9.34 9.32
N LEU A 169 1.73 -9.75 8.54
CA LEU A 169 2.10 -11.17 8.40
C LEU A 169 2.61 -11.75 9.73
N THR A 170 3.28 -10.95 10.55
CA THR A 170 3.69 -11.34 11.90
C THR A 170 2.49 -11.51 12.82
N ALA A 171 1.51 -10.60 12.78
CA ALA A 171 0.28 -10.72 13.55
C ALA A 171 -0.52 -11.96 13.14
N MET A 172 -0.64 -12.25 11.85
CA MET A 172 -1.24 -13.49 11.35
C MET A 172 -0.51 -14.72 11.90
N ARG A 173 0.83 -14.73 11.87
CA ARG A 173 1.62 -15.86 12.39
C ARG A 173 1.36 -16.06 13.89
N GLN A 174 1.30 -14.98 14.66
CA GLN A 174 0.96 -15.04 16.09
C GLN A 174 -0.45 -15.58 16.34
N GLU A 175 -1.43 -15.19 15.53
CA GLU A 175 -2.81 -15.67 15.61
C GLU A 175 -2.86 -17.20 15.39
N VAL A 176 -2.19 -17.69 14.33
CA VAL A 176 -2.09 -19.13 14.04
C VAL A 176 -1.35 -19.89 15.14
N THR A 177 -0.25 -19.35 15.65
CA THR A 177 0.49 -19.97 16.77
C THR A 177 -0.39 -20.09 18.02
N ARG A 178 -1.16 -19.06 18.37
CA ARG A 178 -2.03 -19.07 19.56
C ARG A 178 -3.20 -20.04 19.44
N ALA A 179 -3.69 -20.27 18.22
CA ALA A 179 -4.74 -21.25 17.96
C ALA A 179 -4.29 -22.71 18.16
N HIS A 180 -2.97 -22.97 18.17
CA HIS A 180 -2.41 -24.31 18.30
C HIS A 180 -1.72 -24.54 19.64
N GLN A 181 -2.25 -25.47 20.43
CA GLN A 181 -1.65 -25.84 21.69
C GLN A 181 -0.24 -26.44 21.48
N GLY A 182 0.75 -25.87 22.17
CA GLY A 182 2.13 -26.34 22.15
C GLY A 182 2.99 -25.78 21.00
N TRP A 183 2.45 -24.94 20.14
CA TRP A 183 3.26 -24.24 19.13
C TRP A 183 4.00 -23.05 19.74
N ALA A 184 5.26 -22.88 19.37
CA ALA A 184 6.07 -21.71 19.73
C ALA A 184 6.24 -20.83 18.50
N LEU A 185 6.23 -19.49 18.66
CA LEU A 185 6.33 -18.57 17.52
C LEU A 185 7.60 -18.80 16.70
N ASP A 186 8.69 -19.21 17.35
CA ASP A 186 9.99 -19.48 16.73
C ASP A 186 10.03 -20.79 15.94
N SER A 187 9.16 -21.75 16.27
CA SER A 187 9.04 -23.01 15.52
C SER A 187 8.07 -22.92 14.34
N VAL A 188 7.38 -21.80 14.19
CA VAL A 188 6.36 -21.58 13.17
C VAL A 188 6.95 -20.83 11.97
N SER A 189 6.89 -21.47 10.81
CA SER A 189 7.31 -20.93 9.52
C SER A 189 6.11 -20.45 8.70
N GLN A 190 6.28 -19.34 7.98
CA GLN A 190 5.29 -18.86 7.01
C GLN A 190 5.31 -19.75 5.77
N ARG A 191 4.13 -20.09 5.27
CA ARG A 191 3.91 -20.76 3.98
C ARG A 191 2.84 -20.05 3.19
N ASN A 192 2.81 -20.32 1.90
CA ASN A 192 1.81 -19.74 1.02
C ASN A 192 1.35 -20.72 -0.06
N LYS A 193 0.18 -20.41 -0.63
CA LYS A 193 -0.37 -21.07 -1.80
C LYS A 193 -1.06 -20.03 -2.68
N VAL A 194 -0.65 -19.93 -3.94
CA VAL A 194 -1.38 -19.11 -4.92
C VAL A 194 -2.72 -19.78 -5.18
N THR A 195 -3.80 -19.02 -5.04
CA THR A 195 -5.17 -19.52 -5.21
C THR A 195 -5.63 -19.38 -6.67
N ASN A 196 -6.81 -19.91 -6.97
CA ASN A 196 -7.45 -19.71 -8.27
C ASN A 196 -8.35 -18.46 -8.30
N TYR A 197 -8.42 -17.69 -7.22
CA TYR A 197 -9.24 -16.48 -7.15
C TYR A 197 -8.48 -15.30 -7.76
N ARG A 198 -9.10 -14.65 -8.75
CA ARG A 198 -8.53 -13.45 -9.37
C ARG A 198 -8.94 -12.18 -8.62
N ASN A 199 -10.17 -12.18 -8.11
CA ASN A 199 -10.75 -11.02 -7.44
C ASN A 199 -11.16 -11.37 -6.00
N PRO A 200 -11.05 -10.41 -5.06
CA PRO A 200 -11.54 -10.58 -3.69
C PRO A 200 -13.01 -10.98 -3.60
N SER A 201 -13.84 -10.53 -4.55
CA SER A 201 -15.28 -10.82 -4.60
C SER A 201 -15.60 -12.29 -4.89
N GLU A 202 -14.63 -13.09 -5.34
CA GLU A 202 -14.81 -14.53 -5.59
C GLU A 202 -14.66 -15.36 -4.29
N VAL A 203 -14.19 -14.74 -3.20
CA VAL A 203 -13.95 -15.40 -1.91
C VAL A 203 -15.19 -15.27 -1.02
N ASN A 204 -15.89 -16.38 -0.81
CA ASN A 204 -17.08 -16.42 0.04
C ASN A 204 -16.76 -16.59 1.53
N GLU A 205 -15.68 -17.31 1.85
CA GLU A 205 -15.32 -17.68 3.22
C GLU A 205 -13.84 -17.39 3.49
N SER A 206 -13.56 -16.98 4.74
CA SER A 206 -12.20 -16.84 5.24
C SER A 206 -11.51 -18.22 5.31
N PRO A 207 -10.18 -18.29 5.19
CA PRO A 207 -9.49 -19.56 5.38
C PRO A 207 -9.59 -19.98 6.85
N ASN A 208 -9.59 -21.30 7.11
CA ASN A 208 -9.58 -21.84 8.47
C ASN A 208 -8.39 -21.31 9.27
N GLU A 209 -7.24 -21.14 8.61
CA GLU A 209 -6.01 -20.61 9.18
C GLU A 209 -5.32 -19.66 8.22
N GLY A 210 -4.67 -18.64 8.78
CA GLY A 210 -3.98 -17.63 8.00
C GLY A 210 -4.94 -16.65 7.35
N VAL A 211 -4.55 -16.11 6.20
CA VAL A 211 -5.24 -15.00 5.53
C VAL A 211 -5.13 -15.13 4.00
N TYR A 212 -6.15 -14.63 3.29
CA TYR A 212 -6.02 -14.35 1.87
C TYR A 212 -5.55 -12.92 1.67
N ILE A 213 -4.49 -12.72 0.89
CA ILE A 213 -3.98 -11.39 0.53
C ILE A 213 -4.07 -11.16 -0.99
N TYR A 214 -4.25 -9.90 -1.36
CA TYR A 214 -4.22 -9.45 -2.76
C TYR A 214 -3.52 -8.10 -2.91
N GLY A 215 -3.29 -7.69 -4.16
CA GLY A 215 -2.61 -6.44 -4.51
C GLY A 215 -1.13 -6.61 -4.87
N LEU A 216 -0.65 -7.85 -5.00
CA LEU A 216 0.71 -8.15 -5.43
C LEU A 216 0.79 -8.22 -6.95
N HIS A 217 1.88 -7.71 -7.51
CA HIS A 217 2.17 -7.70 -8.94
C HIS A 217 3.52 -8.35 -9.20
N LEU A 218 3.58 -9.27 -10.16
CA LEU A 218 4.78 -9.96 -10.57
C LEU A 218 5.53 -9.12 -11.60
N GLU A 219 6.81 -8.88 -11.33
CA GLU A 219 7.75 -8.22 -12.23
C GLU A 219 8.73 -9.25 -12.79
N GLY A 220 8.96 -9.24 -14.11
CA GLY A 220 9.92 -10.12 -14.79
C GLY A 220 9.42 -11.54 -15.08
N ALA A 221 8.19 -11.87 -14.71
CA ALA A 221 7.52 -13.13 -15.01
C ALA A 221 5.99 -12.94 -15.07
N SER A 222 5.28 -13.98 -15.49
CA SER A 222 3.81 -14.09 -15.47
C SER A 222 3.39 -15.33 -14.68
N TRP A 223 2.14 -15.39 -14.23
CA TRP A 223 1.62 -16.55 -13.49
C TRP A 223 0.62 -17.35 -14.33
N ASP A 224 0.93 -18.62 -14.60
CA ASP A 224 -0.01 -19.50 -15.28
C ASP A 224 -1.05 -20.06 -14.30
N MET A 225 -2.29 -19.58 -14.42
CA MET A 225 -3.40 -20.04 -13.57
C MET A 225 -3.79 -21.50 -13.82
N LYS A 226 -3.60 -22.02 -15.03
CA LYS A 226 -3.98 -23.40 -15.37
C LYS A 226 -2.93 -24.39 -14.89
N ALA A 227 -1.65 -24.06 -15.10
CA ALA A 227 -0.54 -24.90 -14.65
C ALA A 227 -0.20 -24.68 -13.16
N GLY A 228 -0.55 -23.53 -12.60
CA GLY A 228 -0.27 -23.16 -11.21
C GLY A 228 1.23 -22.92 -10.95
N CYS A 229 1.93 -22.32 -11.91
CA CYS A 229 3.37 -22.06 -11.85
C CYS A 229 3.77 -20.77 -12.58
N LEU A 230 5.01 -20.34 -12.33
CA LEU A 230 5.65 -19.24 -13.04
C LEU A 230 5.86 -19.58 -14.51
N ARG A 231 5.67 -18.58 -15.36
CA ARG A 231 5.96 -18.61 -16.79
C ARG A 231 6.65 -17.31 -17.21
N GLU A 232 7.24 -17.34 -18.40
CA GLU A 232 7.85 -16.16 -19.01
C GLU A 232 6.86 -15.00 -19.12
N SER A 233 7.37 -13.78 -18.90
CA SER A 233 6.55 -12.58 -18.96
C SER A 233 5.96 -12.35 -20.35
N THR A 234 4.74 -11.84 -20.39
CA THR A 234 4.11 -11.45 -21.65
C THR A 234 4.82 -10.23 -22.23
N PRO A 235 5.23 -10.23 -23.52
CA PRO A 235 5.92 -9.10 -24.14
C PRO A 235 5.16 -7.79 -23.93
N LYS A 236 5.89 -6.74 -23.51
CA LYS A 236 5.39 -5.38 -23.24
C LYS A 236 4.49 -5.25 -21.99
N ILE A 237 4.31 -6.31 -21.21
CA ILE A 237 3.68 -6.23 -19.89
C ILE A 237 4.79 -6.23 -18.85
N LEU A 238 4.98 -5.10 -18.16
CA LEU A 238 6.01 -4.96 -17.12
C LEU A 238 5.61 -5.62 -15.80
N TYR A 239 4.34 -5.47 -15.43
CA TYR A 239 3.77 -5.95 -14.18
C TYR A 239 2.50 -6.73 -14.48
N GLU A 240 2.40 -7.94 -13.92
CA GLU A 240 1.19 -8.77 -14.03
C GLU A 240 0.59 -8.99 -12.63
N PRO A 241 -0.71 -8.78 -12.41
CA PRO A 241 -1.31 -9.02 -11.11
C PRO A 241 -1.20 -10.50 -10.73
N LEU A 242 -0.67 -10.77 -9.54
CA LEU A 242 -0.70 -12.11 -8.96
C LEU A 242 -2.12 -12.39 -8.44
N PRO A 243 -2.66 -13.61 -8.65
CA PRO A 243 -3.91 -14.04 -8.01
C PRO A 243 -3.83 -13.93 -6.48
N LEU A 244 -5.00 -14.05 -5.83
CA LEU A 244 -5.05 -14.05 -4.37
C LEU A 244 -4.13 -15.13 -3.81
N LEU A 245 -3.37 -14.75 -2.79
CA LEU A 245 -2.43 -15.63 -2.12
C LEU A 245 -2.99 -16.02 -0.77
N HIS A 246 -3.07 -17.31 -0.51
CA HIS A 246 -3.29 -17.82 0.84
C HIS A 246 -1.96 -17.84 1.57
N VAL A 247 -1.83 -17.08 2.65
CA VAL A 247 -0.65 -17.10 3.53
C VAL A 247 -1.07 -17.66 4.87
N TYR A 248 -0.34 -18.67 5.33
CA TYR A 248 -0.61 -19.40 6.56
C TYR A 248 0.71 -19.78 7.23
N ALA A 249 0.64 -20.47 8.37
CA ALA A 249 1.82 -20.82 9.13
C ALA A 249 1.80 -22.28 9.57
N ILE A 250 2.96 -22.94 9.57
CA ILE A 250 3.11 -24.36 9.97
C ILE A 250 4.38 -24.55 10.81
N THR A 251 4.41 -25.59 11.64
CA THR A 251 5.58 -26.00 12.42
C THR A 251 6.51 -27.00 11.70
N SER A 252 6.17 -27.40 10.48
CA SER A 252 6.93 -28.44 9.76
C SER A 252 8.36 -28.01 9.46
N THR A 253 9.29 -28.90 9.78
CA THR A 253 10.72 -28.82 9.40
C THR A 253 11.01 -29.34 8.00
N SER A 254 9.99 -29.79 7.26
CA SER A 254 10.16 -30.27 5.88
C SER A 254 10.74 -29.16 5.00
N GLY A 255 11.87 -29.45 4.36
CA GLY A 255 12.54 -28.54 3.44
C GLY A 255 11.62 -28.04 2.31
N LYS A 256 11.98 -26.92 1.69
CA LYS A 256 11.29 -26.43 0.49
C LYS A 256 11.49 -27.42 -0.65
N SER A 257 10.47 -27.58 -1.49
CA SER A 257 10.59 -28.44 -2.65
C SER A 257 11.51 -27.79 -3.70
N PRO A 258 12.28 -28.58 -4.46
CA PRO A 258 13.29 -28.03 -5.39
C PRO A 258 12.69 -27.30 -6.60
N ASP A 259 11.39 -27.48 -6.85
CA ASP A 259 10.58 -26.88 -7.91
C ASP A 259 9.95 -25.53 -7.50
N VAL A 260 10.38 -24.96 -6.38
CA VAL A 260 9.88 -23.69 -5.86
C VAL A 260 10.94 -22.61 -5.97
N TYR A 261 10.54 -21.49 -6.54
CA TYR A 261 11.29 -20.24 -6.51
C TYR A 261 10.84 -19.39 -5.31
N GLU A 262 11.78 -19.07 -4.42
CA GLU A 262 11.58 -18.12 -3.34
C GLU A 262 11.59 -16.70 -3.90
N CYS A 263 10.41 -16.19 -4.22
CA CYS A 263 10.23 -14.88 -4.82
C CYS A 263 10.22 -13.79 -3.74
N PRO A 264 11.15 -12.82 -3.77
CA PRO A 264 11.14 -11.72 -2.82
C PRO A 264 9.96 -10.77 -3.10
N VAL A 265 9.40 -10.21 -2.03
CA VAL A 265 8.29 -9.26 -2.07
C VAL A 265 8.76 -7.91 -1.58
N TYR A 266 8.56 -6.88 -2.38
CA TYR A 266 8.91 -5.50 -2.05
C TYR A 266 7.67 -4.61 -2.03
N LYS A 267 7.74 -3.53 -1.26
CA LYS A 267 6.69 -2.52 -1.21
C LYS A 267 6.58 -1.78 -2.54
N LYS A 268 7.72 -1.43 -3.14
CA LYS A 268 7.86 -0.62 -4.36
C LYS A 268 8.88 -1.27 -5.31
N ALA A 269 8.88 -0.81 -6.57
CA ALA A 269 9.82 -1.29 -7.60
C ALA A 269 11.29 -1.00 -7.27
N MET A 270 11.58 0.04 -6.48
CA MET A 270 12.92 0.29 -5.97
C MET A 270 13.24 -0.68 -4.83
N ARG A 271 13.98 -1.74 -5.15
CA ARG A 271 14.25 -2.86 -4.25
C ARG A 271 15.41 -2.52 -3.31
N THR A 272 15.09 -2.38 -2.03
CA THR A 272 16.02 -2.06 -0.94
C THR A 272 15.60 -2.84 0.31
N ASP A 273 16.46 -2.91 1.31
CA ASP A 273 16.11 -3.55 2.59
C ASP A 273 14.93 -2.86 3.28
N SER A 274 14.81 -1.53 3.09
CA SER A 274 13.70 -0.73 3.63
C SER A 274 12.36 -1.00 2.95
N THR A 275 12.36 -1.56 1.74
CA THR A 275 11.14 -1.90 0.98
C THR A 275 10.84 -3.39 1.00
N TYR A 276 11.74 -4.23 1.49
CA TYR A 276 11.51 -5.68 1.60
C TYR A 276 10.40 -6.01 2.61
N ILE A 277 9.46 -6.88 2.22
CA ILE A 277 8.33 -7.30 3.05
C ILE A 277 8.55 -8.73 3.55
N THR A 278 8.68 -9.67 2.63
CA THR A 278 8.76 -11.12 2.88
C THR A 278 9.22 -11.85 1.62
N SER A 279 9.32 -13.17 1.68
CA SER A 279 9.49 -14.02 0.51
C SER A 279 8.32 -14.99 0.37
N ILE A 280 7.91 -15.24 -0.87
CA ILE A 280 6.77 -16.08 -1.24
C ILE A 280 7.29 -17.21 -2.11
N ASP A 281 6.93 -18.43 -1.75
CA ASP A 281 7.26 -19.64 -2.47
C ASP A 281 6.34 -19.78 -3.70
N LEU A 282 6.89 -19.61 -4.91
CA LEU A 282 6.18 -19.73 -6.17
C LEU A 282 6.62 -20.99 -6.93
N LYS A 283 5.67 -21.80 -7.37
CA LYS A 283 5.97 -23.00 -8.16
C LYS A 283 6.58 -22.63 -9.50
N SER A 284 7.50 -23.45 -9.98
CA SER A 284 8.22 -23.25 -11.23
C SER A 284 8.46 -24.59 -11.93
N GLU A 285 8.29 -24.62 -13.26
CA GLU A 285 8.72 -25.76 -14.09
C GLU A 285 10.22 -25.70 -14.43
N CYS A 286 10.84 -24.53 -14.30
CA CYS A 286 12.27 -24.31 -14.50
C CYS A 286 13.04 -24.35 -13.17
N ASN A 287 14.37 -24.50 -13.25
CA ASN A 287 15.24 -24.35 -12.08
C ASN A 287 15.09 -22.93 -11.47
N PRO A 288 15.00 -22.77 -10.13
CA PRO A 288 14.88 -21.47 -9.49
C PRO A 288 15.92 -20.42 -9.90
N ASN A 289 17.15 -20.85 -10.25
CA ASN A 289 18.21 -19.96 -10.73
C ASN A 289 17.82 -19.17 -11.99
N HIS A 290 16.93 -19.71 -12.82
CA HIS A 290 16.37 -19.01 -13.98
C HIS A 290 15.68 -17.71 -13.59
N TRP A 291 14.84 -17.77 -12.54
CA TRP A 291 14.07 -16.62 -12.06
C TRP A 291 14.93 -15.64 -11.26
N ILE A 292 15.94 -16.15 -10.55
CA ILE A 292 16.95 -15.32 -9.88
C ILE A 292 17.67 -14.45 -10.92
N LEU A 293 18.17 -15.04 -12.02
CA LEU A 293 18.88 -14.31 -13.07
C LEU A 293 17.98 -13.31 -13.81
N ARG A 294 16.67 -13.59 -13.90
CA ARG A 294 15.67 -12.66 -14.45
C ARG A 294 15.28 -11.55 -13.49
N GLY A 295 15.72 -11.62 -12.23
CA GLY A 295 15.35 -10.66 -11.20
C GLY A 295 13.85 -10.63 -10.94
N VAL A 296 13.18 -11.78 -10.96
CA VAL A 296 11.74 -11.85 -10.66
C VAL A 296 11.48 -11.37 -9.24
N ALA A 297 10.43 -10.57 -9.06
CA ALA A 297 9.99 -10.16 -7.73
C ALA A 297 8.48 -9.90 -7.73
N LEU A 298 7.91 -9.87 -6.53
CA LEU A 298 6.55 -9.38 -6.29
C LEU A 298 6.61 -7.97 -5.73
N LEU A 299 5.75 -7.10 -6.23
CA LEU A 299 5.60 -5.71 -5.79
C LEU A 299 4.21 -5.52 -5.22
N SER A 300 4.10 -4.98 -4.00
CA SER A 300 2.80 -4.57 -3.46
C SER A 300 2.29 -3.30 -4.13
N ASP A 301 3.18 -2.46 -4.62
CA ASP A 301 2.81 -1.19 -5.24
C ASP A 301 3.69 -0.92 -6.46
N ILE A 302 3.03 -0.58 -7.56
CA ILE A 302 3.61 -0.32 -8.88
C ILE A 302 3.34 1.11 -9.36
N LYS A 303 2.73 1.96 -8.52
CA LYS A 303 2.34 3.34 -8.83
C LYS A 303 3.25 4.39 -8.18
#